data_AF-A0A9E7A921-F1
#
_entry.id   AF-A0A9E7A921-F1
#
_cell.length_a   1.000
_cell.length_b   1.000
_cell.length_c   1.000
_cell.angle_alpha   90.00
_cell.angle_beta   90.00
_cell.angle_gamma   90.00
#
_symmetry.space_group_name_H-M   'P 1'
#
loop_
_entity.id
_entity.type
_entity.pdbx_description
1 polymer ?
#
loop_
_entity_poly.entity_id
_entity_poly.type
_entity_poly.pdbx_seq_one_letter_code
_entity_poly.pdbx_strand_id
1 'polypeptide(L)'
;MPQLDFANPLMMSKLVWLLIIFGFLFFVLKNYALPQVASVLDERAARIAADLNAARDAQAAGEAALAEIRAATVAARAEAQAAITAAMVEAQTKAAQQAAEINARLAAQVAQAEQQVRAARDQAMGALREVAGETATAMLSRLSISAPANDVAAAVDRAASEGAR
;
A
#
# COMPACT_ATOMS: atom_id res chain seq x y z
N MET A 1 26.70 57.30 82.51
CA MET A 1 25.87 56.11 82.85
C MET A 1 26.80 55.05 83.42
N PRO A 2 26.61 54.58 84.67
CA PRO A 2 27.54 53.67 85.37
C PRO A 2 27.55 52.22 84.83
N GLN A 3 27.08 52.00 83.60
CA GLN A 3 26.87 50.68 82.98
C GLN A 3 28.09 50.20 82.18
N LEU A 4 29.02 51.11 81.86
CA LEU A 4 30.23 50.87 81.05
C LEU A 4 31.50 51.19 81.85
N ASP A 5 31.52 50.78 83.11
CA ASP A 5 32.72 50.89 83.94
C ASP A 5 33.59 49.63 83.76
N PHE A 6 34.48 49.69 82.78
CA PHE A 6 35.40 48.60 82.41
C PHE A 6 36.47 48.31 83.47
N ALA A 7 36.55 49.10 84.55
CA ALA A 7 37.46 48.89 85.68
C ALA A 7 36.91 47.93 86.75
N ASN A 8 35.68 47.42 86.59
CA ASN A 8 35.05 46.53 87.55
C ASN A 8 35.41 45.05 87.25
N PRO A 9 36.08 44.31 88.17
CA PRO A 9 36.56 42.94 87.93
C PRO A 9 35.45 41.93 87.57
N LEU A 10 34.20 42.23 87.90
CA LEU A 10 33.02 41.44 87.57
C LEU A 10 32.68 41.45 86.06
N MET A 11 33.07 42.49 85.30
CA MET A 11 32.86 42.57 83.84
C MET A 11 33.79 41.62 83.08
N MET A 12 35.05 41.49 83.51
CA MET A 12 35.98 40.56 82.87
C MET A 12 35.58 39.09 83.10
N SER A 13 35.07 38.75 84.28
CA SER A 13 34.54 37.41 84.54
C SER A 13 33.34 37.06 83.64
N LYS A 14 32.41 38.00 83.41
CA LYS A 14 31.28 37.82 82.49
C LYS A 14 31.74 37.61 81.05
N LEU A 15 32.75 38.35 80.59
CA LEU A 15 33.31 38.20 79.25
C LEU A 15 33.98 36.83 79.05
N VAL A 16 34.73 36.35 80.05
CA VAL A 16 35.35 35.03 80.01
C VAL A 16 34.29 33.92 79.94
N TRP A 17 33.25 33.99 80.79
CA TRP A 17 32.15 33.03 80.74
C TRP A 17 31.33 33.10 79.45
N LEU A 18 31.10 34.30 78.91
CA LEU A 18 30.46 34.48 77.60
C LEU A 18 31.26 33.78 76.50
N LEU A 19 32.59 33.92 76.51
CA LEU A 19 33.47 33.31 75.51
C LEU A 19 33.47 31.78 75.64
N ILE A 20 33.43 31.25 76.87
CA ILE A 20 33.31 29.80 77.12
C ILE A 20 31.98 29.25 76.58
N ILE A 21 30.85 29.88 76.94
CA ILE A 21 29.52 29.43 76.51
C ILE A 21 29.37 29.59 74.99
N PHE A 22 29.82 30.71 74.44
CA PHE A 22 29.79 30.95 73.00
C PHE A 22 30.69 29.98 72.24
N GLY A 23 31.90 29.70 72.75
CA GLY A 23 32.81 28.71 72.17
C GLY A 23 32.23 27.30 72.20
N PHE A 24 31.60 26.91 73.31
CA PHE A 24 30.88 25.65 73.42
C PHE A 24 29.71 25.57 72.42
N LEU A 25 28.87 26.61 72.34
CA LEU A 25 27.77 26.68 71.38
C LEU A 25 28.27 26.63 69.93
N PHE A 26 29.35 27.35 69.61
CA PHE A 26 29.97 27.34 68.29
C PHE A 26 30.50 25.95 67.93
N PHE A 27 31.13 25.26 68.88
CA PHE A 27 31.60 23.89 68.67
C PHE A 27 30.44 22.93 68.39
N VAL A 28 29.34 23.03 69.14
CA VAL A 28 28.12 22.25 68.91
C VAL A 28 27.51 22.55 67.54
N LEU A 29 27.39 23.83 67.17
CA LEU A 29 26.88 24.24 65.85
C LEU A 29 27.75 23.70 64.72
N LYS A 30 29.08 23.85 64.84
CA LYS A 30 30.06 23.39 63.86
C LYS A 30 29.99 21.88 63.65
N ASN A 31 29.94 21.10 64.73
CA ASN A 31 30.05 19.66 64.66
C ASN A 31 28.71 18.92 64.52
N TYR A 32 27.58 19.56 64.82
CA TYR A 32 26.26 18.89 64.82
C TYR A 32 25.24 19.59 63.90
N ALA A 33 25.00 20.89 64.08
CA ALA A 33 23.94 21.58 63.34
C ALA A 33 24.29 21.81 61.85
N LEU A 34 25.51 22.32 61.57
CA LEU A 34 25.98 22.57 60.21
C LEU A 34 26.05 21.29 59.34
N PRO A 35 26.63 20.16 59.81
CA PRO A 35 26.67 18.95 58.99
C PRO A 35 25.27 18.38 58.71
N GLN A 36 24.32 18.53 59.64
CA GLN A 36 22.95 18.08 59.42
C GLN A 36 22.25 18.88 58.30
N VAL A 37 22.45 20.21 58.26
CA VAL A 37 21.91 21.05 57.18
C VAL A 37 22.60 20.76 55.85
N ALA A 38 23.92 20.60 55.85
CA ALA A 38 24.69 20.25 54.66
C ALA A 38 24.20 18.92 54.05
N SER A 39 23.99 17.90 54.88
CA SER A 39 23.48 16.59 54.43
C SER A 39 22.12 16.69 53.74
N VAL A 40 21.20 17.53 54.24
CA VAL A 40 19.89 17.73 53.63
C VAL A 40 20.00 18.45 52.29
N LEU A 41 20.92 19.43 52.18
CA LEU A 41 21.17 20.14 50.93
C LEU A 41 21.78 19.21 49.88
N ASP A 42 22.75 18.39 50.27
CA ASP A 42 23.39 17.42 49.40
C ASP A 42 22.39 16.34 48.93
N GLU A 43 21.55 15.83 49.82
CA GLU A 43 20.51 14.87 49.45
C GLU A 43 19.51 15.47 48.45
N ARG A 44 19.09 16.72 48.66
CA ARG A 44 18.20 17.42 47.71
C ARG A 44 18.90 17.63 46.36
N ALA A 45 20.15 18.08 46.36
CA ALA A 45 20.91 18.28 45.14
C ALA A 45 21.08 16.95 44.37
N ALA A 46 21.39 15.86 45.07
CA ALA A 46 21.51 14.53 44.50
C ALA A 46 20.19 14.03 43.91
N ARG A 47 19.07 14.21 44.62
CA ARG A 47 17.73 13.86 44.13
C ARG A 47 17.37 14.65 42.87
N ILE A 48 17.57 15.97 42.88
CA ILE A 48 17.30 16.82 41.71
C ILE A 48 18.16 16.40 40.52
N ALA A 49 19.45 16.11 40.74
CA ALA A 49 20.33 15.64 39.68
C ALA A 49 19.89 14.27 39.12
N ALA A 50 19.48 13.34 39.99
CA ALA A 50 18.95 12.05 39.58
C ALA A 50 17.65 12.20 38.78
N ASP A 51 16.71 13.02 39.25
CA ASP A 51 15.43 13.27 38.57
C ASP A 51 15.64 13.93 37.20
N LEU A 52 16.56 14.89 37.10
CA LEU A 52 16.92 15.52 35.83
C LEU A 52 17.56 14.54 34.84
N ASN A 53 18.42 13.64 35.32
CA ASN A 53 19.01 12.61 34.47
C ASN A 53 17.95 11.61 34.01
N ALA A 54 17.09 11.14 34.92
CA ALA A 54 15.98 10.25 34.57
C ALA A 54 15.03 10.90 33.55
N ALA A 55 14.75 12.20 33.69
CA ALA A 55 13.93 12.94 32.73
C ALA A 55 14.60 13.05 31.36
N ARG A 56 15.92 13.28 31.31
CA ARG A 56 16.69 13.31 30.05
C ARG A 56 16.73 11.95 29.37
N ASP A 57 16.94 10.88 30.13
CA ASP A 57 16.96 9.52 29.60
C ASP A 57 15.58 9.12 29.06
N ALA A 58 14.51 9.47 29.78
CA ALA A 58 13.15 9.26 29.32
C ALA A 58 12.83 10.06 28.05
N GLN A 59 13.30 11.31 27.96
CA GLN A 59 13.16 12.13 26.76
C GLN A 59 13.91 11.50 25.58
N ALA A 60 15.17 11.10 25.77
CA ALA A 60 15.98 10.49 24.73
C ALA A 60 15.37 9.17 24.23
N ALA A 61 14.89 8.32 25.15
CA ALA A 61 14.18 7.09 24.80
C ALA A 61 12.89 7.37 24.01
N GLY A 62 12.12 8.39 24.40
CA GLY A 62 10.92 8.82 23.70
C GLY A 62 11.20 9.34 22.29
N GLU A 63 12.25 10.15 22.13
CA GLU A 63 12.69 10.66 20.83
C GLU A 63 13.18 9.53 19.91
N ALA A 64 13.92 8.55 20.45
CA ALA A 64 14.36 7.37 19.71
C ALA A 64 13.17 6.51 19.24
N ALA A 65 12.21 6.22 20.13
CA ALA A 65 11.00 5.49 19.78
C ALA A 65 10.15 6.22 18.72
N LEU A 66 10.04 7.55 18.83
CA LEU A 66 9.34 8.36 17.84
C LEU A 66 10.03 8.33 16.48
N ALA A 67 11.37 8.36 16.45
CA ALA A 67 12.15 8.23 15.23
C ALA A 67 11.95 6.87 14.57
N GLU A 68 11.95 5.79 15.35
CA GLU A 68 11.69 4.43 14.87
C GLU A 68 10.28 4.29 14.29
N ILE A 69 9.25 4.76 15.00
CA ILE A 69 7.86 4.74 14.53
C ILE A 69 7.73 5.52 13.22
N ARG A 70 8.36 6.70 13.12
CA ARG A 70 8.35 7.51 11.89
C ARG A 70 9.02 6.76 10.73
N ALA A 71 10.18 6.17 10.96
CA ALA A 71 10.89 5.38 9.96
C ALA A 71 10.06 4.18 9.51
N ALA A 72 9.50 3.41 10.44
CA ALA A 72 8.63 2.27 10.17
C ALA A 72 7.39 2.69 9.37
N THR A 73 6.76 3.81 9.72
CA THR A 73 5.59 4.33 8.99
C THR A 73 5.93 4.73 7.56
N VAL A 74 7.08 5.37 7.35
CA VAL A 74 7.54 5.75 5.99
C VAL A 74 7.85 4.50 5.17
N ALA A 75 8.57 3.53 5.75
CA ALA A 75 8.89 2.26 5.09
C ALA A 75 7.63 1.48 4.72
N ALA A 76 6.68 1.33 5.65
CA ALA A 76 5.40 0.64 5.40
C ALA A 76 4.57 1.32 4.30
N ARG A 77 4.56 2.67 4.24
CA ARG A 77 3.89 3.40 3.15
C ARG A 77 4.56 3.19 1.81
N ALA A 78 5.89 3.18 1.77
CA ALA A 78 6.64 2.93 0.55
C ALA A 78 6.41 1.50 0.04
N GLU A 79 6.44 0.51 0.94
CA GLU A 79 6.14 -0.89 0.62
C GLU A 79 4.71 -1.07 0.12
N ALA A 80 3.72 -0.45 0.78
CA ALA A 80 2.33 -0.50 0.33
C ALA A 80 2.15 0.11 -1.07
N GLN A 81 2.78 1.26 -1.36
CA GLN A 81 2.74 1.87 -2.69
C GLN A 81 3.41 1.00 -3.75
N ALA A 82 4.54 0.36 -3.42
CA ALA A 82 5.22 -0.57 -4.30
C ALA A 82 4.34 -1.81 -4.59
N ALA A 83 3.70 -2.37 -3.56
CA ALA A 83 2.79 -3.51 -3.69
C ALA A 83 1.56 -3.18 -4.54
N ILE A 84 0.95 -2.01 -4.34
CA ILE A 84 -0.17 -1.53 -5.16
C ILE A 84 0.27 -1.39 -6.62
N THR A 85 1.43 -0.78 -6.87
CA THR A 85 1.95 -0.60 -8.22
C THR A 85 2.22 -1.93 -8.90
N ALA A 86 2.87 -2.87 -8.19
CA ALA A 86 3.13 -4.21 -8.70
C ALA A 86 1.83 -4.96 -9.03
N ALA A 87 0.84 -4.92 -8.13
CA ALA A 87 -0.47 -5.55 -8.36
C ALA A 87 -1.21 -4.94 -9.56
N MET A 88 -1.16 -3.62 -9.73
CA MET A 88 -1.75 -2.93 -10.89
C MET A 88 -1.07 -3.32 -12.21
N VAL A 89 0.27 -3.46 -12.22
CA VAL A 89 1.02 -3.90 -13.40
C VAL A 89 0.71 -5.36 -13.72
N GLU A 90 0.66 -6.23 -12.71
CA GLU A 90 0.31 -7.65 -12.89
C GLU A 90 -1.12 -7.81 -13.41
N ALA A 91 -2.08 -7.07 -12.83
CA ALA A 91 -3.47 -7.10 -13.26
C ALA A 91 -3.63 -6.63 -14.70
N GLN A 92 -2.98 -5.53 -15.09
CA GLN A 92 -3.00 -5.06 -16.48
C GLN A 92 -2.38 -6.06 -17.45
N THR A 93 -1.27 -6.69 -17.06
CA THR A 93 -0.61 -7.71 -17.88
C THR A 93 -1.50 -8.93 -18.08
N LYS A 94 -2.11 -9.44 -16.99
CA LYS A 94 -3.06 -10.56 -17.06
C LYS A 94 -4.29 -10.22 -17.90
N ALA A 95 -4.86 -9.02 -17.73
CA ALA A 95 -5.99 -8.57 -18.53
C ALA A 95 -5.63 -8.48 -20.03
N ALA A 96 -4.45 -7.96 -20.36
CA ALA A 96 -3.98 -7.89 -21.75
C ALA A 96 -3.78 -9.29 -22.36
N GLN A 97 -3.20 -10.23 -21.59
CA GLN A 97 -3.04 -11.62 -22.02
C GLN A 97 -4.39 -12.31 -22.27
N GLN A 98 -5.33 -12.17 -21.33
CA GLN A 98 -6.67 -12.73 -21.47
C GLN A 98 -7.42 -12.13 -22.66
N ALA A 99 -7.34 -10.81 -22.85
CA ALA A 99 -7.94 -10.15 -24.00
C ALA A 99 -7.34 -10.67 -25.32
N ALA A 100 -6.01 -10.85 -25.40
CA ALA A 100 -5.35 -11.40 -26.57
C ALA A 100 -5.80 -12.84 -26.86
N GLU A 101 -5.90 -13.68 -25.82
CA GLU A 101 -6.36 -15.07 -25.96
C GLU A 101 -7.82 -15.15 -26.42
N ILE A 102 -8.71 -14.33 -25.83
CA ILE A 102 -10.12 -14.24 -26.22
C ILE A 102 -10.24 -13.78 -27.66
N ASN A 103 -9.51 -12.73 -28.06
CA ASN A 103 -9.52 -12.23 -29.43
C ASN A 103 -9.04 -13.28 -30.43
N ALA A 104 -7.99 -14.04 -30.10
CA ALA A 104 -7.49 -15.13 -30.94
C ALA A 104 -8.54 -16.25 -31.10
N ARG A 105 -9.20 -16.65 -30.00
CA ARG A 105 -10.30 -17.63 -30.04
C ARG A 105 -11.48 -17.15 -30.87
N LEU A 106 -11.87 -15.88 -30.69
CA LEU A 106 -12.98 -15.28 -31.42
C LEU A 106 -12.67 -15.23 -32.92
N ALA A 107 -11.46 -14.82 -33.30
CA ALA A 107 -11.02 -14.81 -34.70
C ALA A 107 -11.07 -16.21 -35.33
N ALA A 108 -10.64 -17.25 -34.59
CA ALA A 108 -10.72 -18.63 -35.05
C ALA A 108 -12.18 -19.10 -35.22
N GLN A 109 -13.06 -18.78 -34.27
CA GLN A 109 -14.49 -19.11 -34.36
C GLN A 109 -15.17 -18.41 -35.53
N VAL A 110 -14.87 -17.13 -35.76
CA VAL A 110 -15.38 -16.37 -36.91
C VAL A 110 -14.90 -17.01 -38.22
N ALA A 111 -13.61 -17.33 -38.35
CA ALA A 111 -13.09 -17.98 -39.55
C ALA A 111 -13.75 -19.35 -39.80
N GLN A 112 -13.99 -20.14 -38.74
CA GLN A 112 -14.68 -21.42 -38.85
C GLN A 112 -16.15 -21.24 -39.26
N ALA A 113 -16.85 -20.26 -38.67
CA ALA A 113 -18.23 -19.94 -39.03
C ALA A 113 -18.34 -19.46 -40.48
N GLU A 114 -17.41 -18.62 -40.94
CA GLU A 114 -17.35 -18.17 -42.35
C GLU A 114 -17.16 -19.36 -43.31
N GLN A 115 -16.29 -20.32 -42.96
CA GLN A 115 -16.11 -21.54 -43.76
C GLN A 115 -17.39 -22.38 -43.81
N GLN A 116 -18.08 -22.56 -42.68
CA GLN A 116 -19.35 -23.28 -42.63
C GLN A 116 -20.44 -22.60 -43.46
N VAL A 117 -20.55 -21.26 -43.36
CA VAL A 117 -21.49 -20.47 -44.16
C VAL A 117 -21.20 -20.61 -45.65
N ARG A 118 -19.92 -20.55 -46.07
CA ARG A 118 -19.53 -20.77 -47.46
C ARG A 118 -19.88 -22.18 -47.94
N ALA A 119 -19.56 -23.21 -47.15
CA ALA A 119 -19.89 -24.59 -47.50
C ALA A 119 -21.40 -24.82 -47.61
N ALA A 120 -22.18 -24.30 -46.66
CA ALA A 120 -23.64 -24.39 -46.68
C ALA A 120 -24.23 -23.65 -47.89
N ARG A 121 -23.69 -22.47 -48.23
CA ARG A 121 -24.07 -21.73 -49.45
C ARG A 121 -23.80 -22.56 -50.69
N ASP A 122 -22.60 -23.12 -50.83
CA ASP A 122 -22.21 -23.86 -52.02
C ASP A 122 -23.04 -25.14 -52.17
N GLN A 123 -23.34 -25.82 -51.06
CA GLN A 123 -24.26 -26.97 -51.04
C GLN A 123 -25.69 -26.56 -51.45
N ALA A 124 -26.22 -25.47 -50.90
CA ALA A 124 -27.55 -24.98 -51.25
C ALA A 124 -27.64 -24.57 -52.73
N MET A 125 -26.61 -23.91 -53.26
CA MET A 125 -26.53 -23.56 -54.69
C MET A 125 -26.40 -24.81 -55.58
N GLY A 126 -25.71 -25.86 -55.12
CA GLY A 126 -25.67 -27.16 -55.79
C GLY A 126 -27.04 -27.83 -55.86
N ALA A 127 -27.74 -27.91 -54.72
CA ALA A 127 -29.08 -28.47 -54.64
C ALA A 127 -30.10 -27.70 -55.49
N LEU A 128 -29.99 -26.36 -55.54
CA LEU A 128 -30.83 -25.53 -56.42
C LEU A 128 -30.60 -25.82 -57.90
N ARG A 129 -29.34 -26.04 -58.33
CA ARG A 129 -29.03 -26.42 -59.72
C ARG A 129 -29.65 -27.77 -60.09
N GLU A 130 -29.56 -28.74 -59.20
CA GLU A 130 -30.14 -30.08 -59.39
C GLU A 130 -31.66 -29.99 -59.53
N VAL A 131 -32.35 -29.36 -58.58
CA VAL A 131 -33.81 -29.16 -58.63
C VAL A 131 -34.23 -28.36 -59.86
N ALA A 132 -33.49 -27.33 -60.25
CA ALA A 132 -33.77 -26.56 -61.46
C ALA A 132 -33.61 -27.40 -62.74
N GLY A 133 -32.57 -28.23 -62.82
CA GLY A 133 -32.37 -29.17 -63.93
C GLY A 133 -33.46 -30.21 -64.04
N GLU A 134 -33.84 -30.83 -62.92
CA GLU A 134 -34.95 -31.78 -62.85
C GLU A 134 -36.27 -31.14 -63.28
N THR A 135 -36.57 -29.95 -62.75
CA THR A 135 -37.80 -29.21 -63.07
C THR A 135 -37.84 -28.78 -64.54
N ALA A 136 -36.74 -28.29 -65.09
CA ALA A 136 -36.63 -27.92 -66.51
C ALA A 136 -36.86 -29.14 -67.42
N THR A 137 -36.25 -30.28 -67.07
CA THR A 137 -36.42 -31.53 -67.82
C THR A 137 -37.86 -32.05 -67.73
N ALA A 138 -38.49 -31.97 -66.56
CA ALA A 138 -39.90 -32.33 -66.36
C ALA A 138 -40.86 -31.41 -67.13
N MET A 139 -40.54 -30.13 -67.28
CA MET A 139 -41.32 -29.19 -68.09
C MET A 139 -41.19 -29.50 -69.60
N LEU A 140 -39.96 -29.78 -70.08
CA LEU A 140 -39.70 -30.14 -71.47
C LEU A 140 -40.41 -31.44 -71.88
N SER A 141 -40.40 -32.46 -71.02
CA SER A 141 -41.10 -33.72 -71.26
C SER A 141 -42.62 -33.53 -71.33
N ARG A 142 -43.20 -32.65 -70.50
CA ARG A 142 -44.62 -32.28 -70.55
C ARG A 142 -45.01 -31.55 -71.84
N LEU A 143 -44.07 -30.85 -72.47
CA LEU A 143 -44.24 -30.17 -73.76
C LEU A 143 -43.90 -31.05 -74.98
N SER A 144 -43.55 -32.33 -74.76
CA SER A 144 -43.10 -33.28 -75.79
C SER A 144 -41.85 -32.84 -76.58
N ILE A 145 -40.99 -32.01 -75.96
CA ILE A 145 -39.70 -31.59 -76.53
C ILE A 145 -38.60 -32.48 -75.92
N SER A 146 -37.82 -33.15 -76.77
CA SER A 146 -36.66 -33.94 -76.33
C SER A 146 -35.38 -33.14 -76.54
N ALA A 147 -34.72 -32.78 -75.44
CA ALA A 147 -33.39 -32.19 -75.44
C ALA A 147 -32.43 -33.14 -74.72
N PRO A 148 -31.17 -33.25 -75.18
CA PRO A 148 -30.20 -34.10 -74.51
C PRO A 148 -29.79 -33.47 -73.16
N ALA A 149 -29.58 -34.32 -72.15
CA ALA A 149 -29.45 -33.90 -70.74
C ALA A 149 -28.27 -32.93 -70.50
N ASN A 150 -27.21 -33.03 -71.29
CA ASN A 150 -26.06 -32.13 -71.28
C ASN A 150 -26.42 -30.69 -71.70
N ASP A 151 -27.33 -30.51 -72.65
CA ASP A 151 -27.74 -29.18 -73.13
C ASP A 151 -28.65 -28.47 -72.12
N VAL A 152 -29.51 -29.22 -71.43
CA VAL A 152 -30.35 -28.70 -70.35
C VAL A 152 -29.49 -28.26 -69.16
N ALA A 153 -28.52 -29.08 -68.75
CA ALA A 153 -27.57 -28.72 -67.69
C ALA A 153 -26.77 -27.44 -68.05
N ALA A 154 -26.26 -27.36 -69.28
CA ALA A 154 -25.51 -26.19 -69.75
C ALA A 154 -26.36 -24.91 -69.87
N ALA A 155 -27.67 -25.03 -70.08
CA ALA A 155 -28.60 -23.91 -70.09
C ALA A 155 -28.94 -23.43 -68.66
N VAL A 156 -29.17 -24.36 -67.74
CA VAL A 156 -29.39 -24.06 -66.31
C VAL A 156 -28.16 -23.41 -65.69
N ASP A 157 -26.95 -23.88 -66.02
CA ASP A 157 -25.71 -23.27 -65.52
C ASP A 157 -25.50 -21.85 -66.06
N ARG A 158 -25.81 -21.59 -67.34
CA ARG A 158 -25.81 -20.24 -67.90
C ARG A 158 -26.80 -19.32 -67.17
N ALA A 159 -28.04 -19.75 -67.01
CA ALA A 159 -29.07 -18.97 -66.32
C ALA A 159 -28.71 -18.71 -64.84
N ALA A 160 -28.14 -19.70 -64.15
CA ALA A 160 -27.66 -19.56 -62.78
C ALA A 160 -26.49 -18.57 -62.66
N SER A 161 -25.65 -18.45 -63.70
CA SER A 161 -24.54 -17.48 -63.73
C SER A 161 -24.97 -16.05 -64.08
N GLU A 162 -26.06 -15.90 -64.86
CA GLU A 162 -26.62 -14.59 -65.22
C GLU A 162 -27.40 -13.95 -64.07
N GLY A 163 -28.12 -14.74 -63.25
CA GLY A 163 -28.84 -14.24 -62.07
C GLY A 163 -27.96 -13.96 -60.84
N ALA A 164 -26.66 -14.28 -60.88
CA ALA A 164 -25.70 -14.04 -59.81
C ALA A 164 -24.86 -12.76 -59.97
N ARG A 165 -25.07 -12.00 -61.07
CA ARG A 165 -24.55 -10.64 -61.26
C ARG A 165 -25.49 -9.61 -60.65
#